data_AF-L8XX55-F1
#
_entry.id   AF-L8XX55-F1
#
_cell.length_a   1.000
_cell.length_b   1.000
_cell.length_c   1.000
_cell.angle_alpha   90.00
_cell.angle_beta   90.00
_cell.angle_gamma   90.00
#
_symmetry.space_group_name_H-M   'P 1'
#
loop_
_entity.id
_entity.type
_entity.pdbx_description
1 polymer ?
#
loop_
_entity_poly.entity_id
_entity_poly.type
_entity_poly.pdbx_seq_one_letter_code
_entity_poly.pdbx_strand_id
1 'polypeptide(L)'
;MTESIETIEALYAILQTHKSLKKTDHCLRYLCECTLNAHQKGEEFHGLSRHTMKADYDDSKGIADYVPPANLNKWINQSMLNQQCERIVLQNRAVFENIRYVPSIEGTNPQGGKGNENLMYIDIQPIAKETPPEEMDPTSIRYHRTPPANIKIAWYMRPFMHQGTFRNRSLRGMSFYLMWFLLTLIALAGLLIIIVGVALKTDHLTLWQLLYLSIPMGYFYLVMRYVTLPLFRLPEYRILKAPPWMIAMNQSAAEIEMHRDEHSQITSLTQFIGECPICSAQVTLREGWKDQRLPLVGRCSESPFDHVYSFDRVEMTGRLLTRR
;
A
#
# COMPACT_ATOMS: atom_id res chain seq x y z
N MET A 1 22.67 -0.30 -26.33
CA MET A 1 22.08 0.46 -27.44
C MET A 1 21.49 -0.45 -28.53
N THR A 2 22.11 -1.57 -28.87
CA THR A 2 21.52 -2.55 -29.82
C THR A 2 20.25 -3.21 -29.27
N GLU A 3 20.30 -3.73 -28.04
CA GLU A 3 19.17 -4.43 -27.40
C GLU A 3 17.95 -3.52 -27.14
N SER A 4 18.20 -2.21 -26.97
CA SER A 4 17.13 -1.22 -26.83
C SER A 4 16.33 -1.02 -28.12
N ILE A 5 17.00 -0.99 -29.26
CA ILE A 5 16.31 -0.77 -30.55
C ILE A 5 15.54 -2.02 -30.95
N GLU A 6 16.12 -3.20 -30.75
CA GLU A 6 15.49 -4.48 -31.05
C GLU A 6 14.15 -4.65 -30.29
N THR A 7 14.08 -4.16 -29.05
CA THR A 7 12.85 -4.16 -28.26
C THR A 7 11.76 -3.25 -28.86
N ILE A 8 12.16 -2.07 -29.36
CA ILE A 8 11.23 -1.11 -29.99
C ILE A 8 10.79 -1.62 -31.36
N GLU A 9 11.68 -2.23 -32.13
CA GLU A 9 11.36 -2.86 -33.42
C GLU A 9 10.38 -4.02 -33.25
N ALA A 10 10.59 -4.87 -32.23
CA ALA A 10 9.67 -5.95 -31.89
C ALA A 10 8.26 -5.40 -31.53
N LEU A 11 8.20 -4.35 -30.70
CA LEU A 11 6.94 -3.70 -30.35
C LEU A 11 6.26 -3.11 -31.60
N TYR A 12 7.01 -2.43 -32.46
CA TYR A 12 6.49 -1.83 -33.69
C TYR A 12 5.94 -2.88 -34.67
N ALA A 13 6.65 -3.98 -34.86
CA ALA A 13 6.22 -5.09 -35.71
C ALA A 13 4.91 -5.73 -35.21
N ILE A 14 4.80 -5.96 -33.89
CA ILE A 14 3.56 -6.47 -33.28
C ILE A 14 2.41 -5.47 -33.47
N LEU A 15 2.66 -4.18 -33.30
CA LEU A 15 1.65 -3.16 -33.49
C LEU A 15 1.19 -3.01 -34.95
N GLN A 16 2.06 -3.30 -35.94
CA GLN A 16 1.67 -3.30 -37.36
C GLN A 16 0.81 -4.50 -37.73
N THR A 17 1.11 -5.69 -37.19
CA THR A 17 0.32 -6.91 -37.46
C THR A 17 -1.08 -6.82 -36.85
N HIS A 18 -1.21 -6.21 -35.68
CA HIS A 18 -2.51 -5.88 -35.09
C HIS A 18 -3.07 -4.57 -35.66
N LYS A 19 -3.86 -4.65 -36.74
CA LYS A 19 -4.69 -3.54 -37.27
C LYS A 19 -5.85 -3.14 -36.34
N SER A 20 -5.57 -2.95 -35.06
CA SER A 20 -6.51 -2.39 -34.11
C SER A 20 -6.75 -0.90 -34.43
N LEU A 21 -8.03 -0.52 -34.41
CA LEU A 21 -8.52 0.86 -34.61
C LEU A 21 -8.49 1.69 -33.31
N LYS A 22 -7.93 1.16 -32.22
CA LYS A 22 -7.87 1.87 -30.94
C LYS A 22 -6.86 3.01 -31.01
N LYS A 23 -7.26 4.18 -30.49
CA LYS A 23 -6.42 5.38 -30.38
C LYS A 23 -5.09 5.12 -29.67
N THR A 24 -5.07 4.26 -28.65
CA THR A 24 -3.87 3.91 -27.88
C THR A 24 -2.82 3.21 -28.75
N ASP A 25 -3.28 2.29 -29.61
CA ASP A 25 -2.40 1.47 -30.43
C ASP A 25 -1.81 2.33 -31.55
N HIS A 26 -2.61 3.27 -32.08
CA HIS A 26 -2.14 4.30 -33.00
C HIS A 26 -1.06 5.19 -32.38
N CYS A 27 -1.31 5.73 -31.18
CA CYS A 27 -0.32 6.56 -30.49
C CYS A 27 0.97 5.80 -30.15
N LEU A 28 0.88 4.52 -29.77
CA LEU A 28 2.06 3.68 -29.55
C LEU A 28 2.84 3.41 -30.85
N ARG A 29 2.16 3.17 -31.98
CA ARG A 29 2.83 3.02 -33.29
C ARG A 29 3.59 4.28 -33.65
N TYR A 30 2.95 5.44 -33.53
CA TYR A 30 3.55 6.73 -33.85
C TYR A 30 4.77 7.02 -32.95
N LEU A 31 4.68 6.71 -31.65
CA LEU A 31 5.82 6.77 -30.73
C LEU A 31 6.99 5.90 -31.19
N CYS A 32 6.74 4.64 -31.53
CA CYS A 32 7.78 3.72 -32.00
C CYS A 32 8.41 4.24 -33.30
N GLU A 33 7.60 4.68 -34.25
CA GLU A 33 8.05 5.19 -35.54
C GLU A 33 8.94 6.42 -35.39
N CYS A 34 8.53 7.42 -34.60
CA CYS A 34 9.36 8.60 -34.35
C CYS A 34 10.67 8.23 -33.64
N THR A 35 10.63 7.29 -32.69
CA THR A 35 11.83 6.84 -31.97
C THR A 35 12.82 6.13 -32.90
N LEU A 36 12.31 5.24 -33.77
CA LEU A 36 13.13 4.52 -34.76
C LEU A 36 13.71 5.48 -35.81
N ASN A 37 12.92 6.44 -36.30
CA ASN A 37 13.36 7.44 -37.27
C ASN A 37 14.45 8.36 -36.70
N ALA A 38 14.32 8.81 -35.44
CA ALA A 38 15.35 9.59 -34.77
C ALA A 38 16.65 8.79 -34.63
N HIS A 39 16.55 7.52 -34.24
CA HIS A 39 17.70 6.62 -34.16
C HIS A 39 18.41 6.45 -35.52
N GLN A 40 17.66 6.25 -36.61
CA GLN A 40 18.23 6.11 -37.96
C GLN A 40 19.00 7.35 -38.42
N LYS A 41 18.57 8.54 -37.97
CA LYS A 41 19.23 9.83 -38.26
C LYS A 41 20.41 10.13 -37.32
N GLY A 42 20.60 9.34 -36.27
CA GLY A 42 21.58 9.61 -35.21
C GLY A 42 21.20 10.78 -34.31
N GLU A 43 19.91 11.12 -34.23
CA GLU A 43 19.37 12.19 -33.39
C GLU A 43 18.82 11.64 -32.06
N GLU A 44 18.92 12.43 -30.99
CA GLU A 44 18.32 12.08 -29.70
C GLU A 44 16.82 12.36 -29.71
N PHE A 45 16.01 11.36 -29.37
CA PHE A 45 14.55 11.50 -29.36
C PHE A 45 14.06 12.05 -28.00
N HIS A 46 13.56 13.28 -28.01
CA HIS A 46 13.09 13.96 -26.79
C HIS A 46 11.61 13.68 -26.40
N GLY A 47 10.95 12.73 -27.07
CA GLY A 47 9.56 12.35 -26.81
C GLY A 47 8.52 13.19 -27.55
N LEU A 48 7.26 12.78 -27.44
CA LEU A 48 6.12 13.40 -28.12
C LEU A 48 5.11 13.99 -27.13
N SER A 49 4.57 15.15 -27.46
CA SER A 49 3.47 15.75 -26.69
C SER A 49 2.12 15.15 -27.07
N ARG A 50 1.12 15.28 -26.18
CA ARG A 50 -0.26 14.84 -26.48
C ARG A 50 -0.86 15.58 -27.69
N HIS A 51 -0.43 16.81 -27.92
CA HIS A 51 -0.84 17.63 -29.06
C HIS A 51 -0.38 17.00 -30.38
N THR A 52 0.91 16.65 -30.47
CA THR A 52 1.48 16.01 -31.65
C THR A 52 0.84 14.66 -31.94
N MET A 53 0.62 13.82 -30.91
CA MET A 53 -0.08 12.54 -31.08
C MET A 53 -1.55 12.69 -31.52
N LYS A 54 -2.23 13.75 -31.09
CA LYS A 54 -3.61 14.02 -31.49
C LYS A 54 -3.69 14.47 -32.95
N ALA A 55 -2.78 15.36 -33.36
CA ALA A 55 -2.71 15.85 -34.72
C ALA A 55 -2.49 14.69 -35.71
N ASP A 56 -1.55 13.80 -35.42
CA ASP A 56 -1.30 12.61 -36.23
C ASP A 56 -2.52 11.65 -36.26
N TYR A 57 -3.17 11.44 -35.11
CA TYR A 57 -4.37 10.61 -35.06
C TYR A 57 -5.54 11.22 -35.89
N ASP A 58 -5.75 12.53 -35.84
CA ASP A 58 -6.81 13.20 -36.58
C ASP A 58 -6.55 13.22 -38.09
N ASP A 59 -5.29 13.41 -38.49
CA ASP A 59 -4.86 13.32 -39.88
C ASP A 59 -5.09 11.91 -40.43
N SER A 60 -4.72 10.87 -39.66
CA SER A 60 -4.98 9.47 -40.02
C SER A 60 -6.47 9.12 -40.18
N LYS A 61 -7.36 9.95 -39.63
CA LYS A 61 -8.83 9.81 -39.71
C LYS A 61 -9.47 10.74 -40.74
N GLY A 62 -8.70 11.59 -41.42
CA GLY A 62 -9.20 12.55 -42.40
C GLY A 62 -10.01 13.70 -41.78
N ILE A 63 -9.75 14.05 -40.52
CA ILE A 63 -10.41 15.17 -39.83
C ILE A 63 -9.61 16.45 -40.14
N ALA A 64 -10.15 17.29 -41.02
CA ALA A 64 -9.44 18.45 -41.56
C ALA A 64 -9.14 19.57 -40.54
N ASP A 65 -9.92 19.65 -39.45
CA ASP A 65 -9.76 20.69 -38.43
C ASP A 65 -9.28 20.09 -37.11
N TYR A 66 -8.06 20.42 -36.71
CA TYR A 66 -7.53 20.13 -35.39
C TYR A 66 -8.38 20.84 -34.33
N VAL A 67 -9.21 20.08 -33.60
CA VAL A 67 -9.96 20.59 -32.45
C VAL A 67 -9.25 20.14 -31.18
N PRO A 68 -8.54 21.04 -30.46
CA PRO A 68 -7.97 20.70 -29.17
C PRO A 68 -9.11 20.39 -28.20
N PRO A 69 -9.20 19.16 -27.64
CA PRO A 69 -10.26 18.85 -26.70
C PRO A 69 -10.10 19.72 -25.45
N ALA A 70 -11.22 20.07 -24.81
CA ALA A 70 -11.23 20.82 -23.55
C ALA A 70 -10.38 20.17 -22.44
N ASN A 71 -10.02 18.89 -22.58
CA ASN A 71 -9.07 18.21 -21.70
C ASN A 71 -8.31 17.08 -22.44
N LEU A 72 -7.15 17.36 -23.04
CA LEU A 72 -6.26 16.39 -23.69
C LEU A 72 -5.85 15.21 -22.78
N ASN A 73 -5.76 15.45 -21.47
CA ASN A 73 -5.40 14.43 -20.50
C ASN A 73 -6.49 13.34 -20.36
N LYS A 74 -7.75 13.66 -20.67
CA LYS A 74 -8.83 12.66 -20.75
C LYS A 74 -8.80 11.86 -22.06
N TRP A 75 -8.20 12.42 -23.12
CA TRP A 75 -8.13 11.76 -24.42
C TRP A 75 -7.03 10.70 -24.45
N ILE A 76 -5.81 11.06 -24.05
CA ILE A 76 -4.69 10.13 -23.90
C ILE A 76 -3.83 10.54 -22.69
N ASN A 77 -3.40 9.56 -21.91
CA ASN A 77 -2.48 9.75 -20.81
C ASN A 77 -1.48 8.59 -20.75
N GLN A 78 -0.42 8.79 -19.95
CA GLN A 78 0.68 7.83 -19.82
C GLN A 78 0.19 6.47 -19.30
N SER A 79 -0.73 6.45 -18.32
CA SER A 79 -1.23 5.19 -17.77
C SER A 79 -2.03 4.36 -18.78
N MET A 80 -2.80 5.01 -19.67
CA MET A 80 -3.50 4.33 -20.76
C MET A 80 -2.53 3.69 -21.76
N LEU A 81 -1.43 4.38 -22.08
CA LEU A 81 -0.39 3.86 -22.98
C LEU A 81 0.37 2.70 -22.31
N ASN A 82 0.78 2.84 -21.05
CA ASN A 82 1.42 1.77 -20.28
C ASN A 82 0.52 0.53 -20.17
N GLN A 83 -0.76 0.71 -19.85
CA GLN A 83 -1.69 -0.43 -19.75
C GLN A 83 -1.85 -1.18 -21.09
N GLN A 84 -1.83 -0.48 -22.24
CA GLN A 84 -1.83 -1.18 -23.52
C GLN A 84 -0.49 -1.82 -23.85
N CYS A 85 0.63 -1.15 -23.53
CA CYS A 85 1.97 -1.70 -23.71
C CYS A 85 2.12 -3.02 -22.93
N GLU A 86 1.78 -3.02 -21.64
CA GLU A 86 1.76 -4.21 -20.78
C GLU A 86 0.90 -5.33 -21.36
N ARG A 87 -0.30 -5.00 -21.88
CA ARG A 87 -1.17 -5.99 -22.51
C ARG A 87 -0.52 -6.63 -23.74
N ILE A 88 0.14 -5.84 -24.59
CA ILE A 88 0.82 -6.33 -25.79
C ILE A 88 2.01 -7.22 -25.40
N VAL A 89 2.79 -6.80 -24.41
CA VAL A 89 3.92 -7.57 -23.87
C VAL A 89 3.44 -8.92 -23.31
N LEU A 90 2.37 -8.93 -22.52
CA LEU A 90 1.79 -10.16 -21.98
C LEU A 90 1.28 -11.12 -23.06
N GLN A 91 0.67 -10.60 -24.12
CA GLN A 91 0.19 -11.40 -25.25
C GLN A 91 1.32 -12.00 -26.09
N ASN A 92 2.49 -11.35 -26.12
CA ASN A 92 3.64 -11.74 -26.93
C ASN A 92 4.86 -12.05 -26.06
N ARG A 93 4.62 -12.62 -24.88
CA ARG A 93 5.63 -12.84 -23.83
C ARG A 93 6.89 -13.55 -24.35
N ALA A 94 6.74 -14.56 -25.21
CA ALA A 94 7.86 -15.31 -25.78
C ALA A 94 8.85 -14.45 -26.58
N VAL A 95 8.38 -13.38 -27.24
CA VAL A 95 9.23 -12.46 -28.01
C VAL A 95 10.06 -11.61 -27.05
N PHE A 96 9.43 -11.01 -26.05
CA PHE A 96 10.10 -10.13 -25.10
C PHE A 96 10.99 -10.90 -24.10
N GLU A 97 10.66 -12.15 -23.77
CA GLU A 97 11.53 -13.03 -22.97
C GLU A 97 12.83 -13.38 -23.70
N ASN A 98 12.78 -13.55 -25.02
CA ASN A 98 13.97 -13.79 -25.83
C ASN A 98 14.89 -12.55 -25.86
N ILE A 99 14.29 -11.36 -25.98
CA ILE A 99 15.00 -10.07 -26.02
C ILE A 99 15.51 -9.67 -24.62
N ARG A 100 14.87 -10.14 -23.53
CA ARG A 100 15.14 -9.81 -22.11
C ARG A 100 14.87 -8.37 -21.70
N TYR A 101 14.14 -7.62 -22.50
CA TYR A 101 13.78 -6.24 -22.22
C TYR A 101 12.29 -6.01 -22.48
N VAL A 102 11.70 -5.08 -21.73
CA VAL A 102 10.31 -4.66 -21.90
C VAL A 102 10.19 -3.15 -22.11
N PRO A 103 9.34 -2.71 -23.05
CA PRO A 103 9.08 -1.29 -23.27
C PRO A 103 8.11 -0.73 -22.20
N SER A 104 8.49 0.41 -21.61
CA SER A 104 7.65 1.22 -20.71
C SER A 104 7.51 2.63 -21.29
N ILE A 105 6.37 3.28 -21.10
CA ILE A 105 6.17 4.68 -21.52
C ILE A 105 6.41 5.58 -20.32
N GLU A 106 7.45 6.40 -20.44
CA GLU A 106 7.82 7.41 -19.45
C GLU A 106 7.46 8.81 -19.90
N GLY A 107 7.31 9.71 -18.92
CA GLY A 107 6.97 11.10 -19.13
C GLY A 107 7.98 12.04 -18.47
N THR A 108 8.45 13.06 -19.20
CA THR A 108 9.46 14.00 -18.70
C THR A 108 8.98 14.81 -17.48
N ASN A 109 7.66 15.01 -17.30
CA ASN A 109 7.15 15.74 -16.14
C ASN A 109 5.72 15.29 -15.73
N PRO A 110 5.54 14.56 -14.61
CA PRO A 110 4.23 14.07 -14.16
C PRO A 110 3.23 15.19 -13.78
N GLN A 111 3.72 16.40 -13.45
CA GLN A 111 2.94 17.55 -12.97
C GLN A 111 2.78 18.68 -14.01
N GLY A 112 2.74 18.35 -15.30
CA GLY A 112 2.65 19.34 -16.38
C GLY A 112 1.34 20.16 -16.37
N GLY A 113 1.46 21.47 -16.08
CA GLY A 113 0.40 22.47 -16.22
C GLY A 113 0.44 23.21 -17.57
N LYS A 114 -0.47 24.17 -17.78
CA LYS A 114 -0.58 24.95 -19.02
C LYS A 114 0.69 25.78 -19.24
N GLY A 115 1.60 25.27 -20.08
CA GLY A 115 2.91 25.88 -20.39
C GLY A 115 4.11 24.94 -20.21
N ASN A 116 3.95 23.78 -19.56
CA ASN A 116 5.01 22.78 -19.40
C ASN A 116 4.48 21.40 -19.81
N GLU A 117 4.63 21.09 -21.10
CA GLU A 117 4.05 19.88 -21.68
C GLU A 117 4.81 18.62 -21.23
N ASN A 118 4.07 17.61 -20.77
CA ASN A 118 4.64 16.30 -20.48
C ASN A 118 4.88 15.55 -21.81
N LEU A 119 6.14 15.48 -22.23
CA LEU A 119 6.61 14.71 -23.38
C LEU A 119 6.72 13.24 -22.99
N MET A 120 6.15 12.36 -23.82
CA MET A 120 6.13 10.92 -23.61
C MET A 120 7.13 10.24 -24.55
N TYR A 121 7.94 9.32 -24.01
CA TYR A 121 8.91 8.54 -24.78
C TYR A 121 8.91 7.08 -24.32
N ILE A 122 9.46 6.19 -25.15
CA ILE A 122 9.62 4.78 -24.82
C ILE A 122 10.94 4.63 -24.07
N ASP A 123 10.84 4.18 -22.83
CA ASP A 123 11.96 3.74 -22.02
C ASP A 123 11.99 2.21 -21.98
N ILE A 124 13.17 1.64 -21.74
CA ILE A 124 13.38 0.20 -21.85
C ILE A 124 13.95 -0.32 -20.55
N GLN A 125 13.17 -1.19 -19.93
CA GLN A 125 13.49 -1.76 -18.64
C GLN A 125 13.97 -3.20 -18.85
N PRO A 126 15.11 -3.60 -18.26
CA PRO A 126 15.54 -4.99 -18.30
C PRO A 126 14.52 -5.86 -17.57
N ILE A 127 14.17 -7.01 -18.15
CA ILE A 127 13.44 -8.04 -17.42
C ILE A 127 14.40 -8.52 -16.33
N ALA A 128 14.18 -8.04 -15.11
CA ALA A 128 14.88 -8.57 -13.95
C ALA A 128 14.77 -10.09 -14.03
N LYS A 129 15.90 -10.80 -13.99
CA LYS A 129 15.89 -12.25 -13.82
C LYS A 129 14.95 -12.51 -12.65
N GLU A 130 13.79 -13.12 -12.92
CA GLU A 130 13.13 -13.92 -11.90
C GLU A 130 14.22 -14.91 -11.52
N THR A 131 14.88 -14.61 -10.40
CA THR A 131 15.73 -15.57 -9.75
C THR A 131 14.76 -16.72 -9.53
N PRO A 132 15.01 -17.93 -10.07
CA PRO A 132 14.20 -19.09 -9.72
C PRO A 132 14.01 -19.01 -8.21
N PRO A 133 12.78 -19.10 -7.67
CA PRO A 133 12.56 -18.92 -6.25
C PRO A 133 13.58 -19.80 -5.56
N GLU A 134 14.55 -19.13 -4.92
CA GLU A 134 15.62 -19.77 -4.17
C GLU A 134 14.89 -20.78 -3.31
N GLU A 135 15.13 -22.09 -3.55
CA GLU A 135 14.34 -23.21 -3.00
C GLU A 135 13.89 -22.81 -1.60
N MET A 136 12.64 -22.33 -1.50
CA MET A 136 12.20 -21.66 -0.29
C MET A 136 12.11 -22.81 0.69
N ASP A 137 13.06 -22.86 1.62
CA ASP A 137 13.02 -23.81 2.72
C ASP A 137 11.59 -23.76 3.26
N PRO A 138 10.82 -24.87 3.22
CA PRO A 138 9.41 -24.88 3.59
C PRO A 138 9.20 -24.45 5.05
N THR A 139 10.29 -24.36 5.83
CA THR A 139 10.30 -23.84 7.18
C THR A 139 10.55 -22.33 7.27
N SER A 140 10.79 -21.62 6.17
CA SER A 140 11.10 -20.19 6.14
C SER A 140 10.08 -19.40 5.33
N ILE A 141 9.75 -18.19 5.81
CA ILE A 141 8.82 -17.29 5.14
C ILE A 141 9.44 -15.89 5.03
N ARG A 142 9.15 -15.21 3.92
CA ARG A 142 9.48 -13.79 3.73
C ARG A 142 8.20 -12.95 3.79
N TYR A 143 8.26 -11.89 4.58
CA TYR A 143 7.20 -10.91 4.71
C TYR A 143 7.51 -9.69 3.84
N HIS A 144 6.48 -9.05 3.33
CA HIS A 144 6.55 -7.75 2.70
C HIS A 144 5.67 -6.76 3.45
N ARG A 145 6.11 -5.50 3.50
CA ARG A 145 5.37 -4.42 4.15
C ARG A 145 4.50 -3.71 3.11
N THR A 146 3.20 -3.65 3.37
CA THR A 146 2.31 -2.77 2.60
C THR A 146 2.52 -1.31 3.04
N PRO A 147 2.66 -0.36 2.11
CA PRO A 147 2.81 1.06 2.44
C PRO A 147 1.65 1.60 3.30
N PRO A 148 1.92 2.46 4.30
CA PRO A 148 0.87 3.02 5.18
C PRO A 148 -0.27 3.72 4.45
N ALA A 149 0.03 4.34 3.29
CA ALA A 149 -0.96 5.06 2.49
C ALA A 149 -2.07 4.17 1.92
N ASN A 150 -1.82 2.87 1.76
CA ASN A 150 -2.81 1.92 1.24
C ASN A 150 -3.77 1.41 2.32
N ILE A 151 -3.51 1.73 3.60
CA ILE A 151 -4.32 1.25 4.73
C ILE A 151 -5.45 2.24 5.00
N LYS A 152 -6.69 1.77 4.91
CA LYS A 152 -7.87 2.59 5.20
C LYS A 152 -8.00 2.82 6.70
N ILE A 153 -7.74 4.05 7.13
CA ILE A 153 -7.93 4.50 8.50
C ILE A 153 -9.40 4.86 8.80
N ALA A 154 -9.80 4.70 10.06
CA ALA A 154 -11.11 5.15 10.53
C ALA A 154 -11.28 6.67 10.31
N TRP A 155 -12.48 7.10 9.93
CA TRP A 155 -12.72 8.49 9.52
C TRP A 155 -12.41 9.52 10.62
N TYR A 156 -12.69 9.19 11.88
CA TYR A 156 -12.43 10.05 13.03
C TYR A 156 -10.95 10.08 13.44
N MET A 157 -10.11 9.19 12.91
CA MET A 157 -8.66 9.18 13.13
C MET A 157 -7.88 10.03 12.11
N ARG A 158 -8.52 10.43 11.01
CA ARG A 158 -7.91 11.26 9.96
C ARG A 158 -7.29 12.59 10.44
N PRO A 159 -7.86 13.31 11.43
CA PRO A 159 -7.24 14.54 11.93
C PRO A 159 -5.89 14.32 12.62
N PHE A 160 -5.71 13.15 13.24
CA PHE A 160 -4.50 12.80 13.99
C PHE A 160 -3.48 12.07 13.11
N MET A 161 -3.94 11.19 12.22
CA MET A 161 -3.13 10.39 11.31
C MET A 161 -3.33 10.82 9.86
N HIS A 162 -2.32 11.48 9.29
CA HIS A 162 -2.32 11.79 7.88
C HIS A 162 -1.66 10.63 7.12
N GLN A 163 -2.38 10.01 6.16
CA GLN A 163 -1.90 8.86 5.38
C GLN A 163 -1.43 7.66 6.24
N GLY A 164 -2.08 7.44 7.38
CA GLY A 164 -1.75 6.32 8.28
C GLY A 164 -0.47 6.52 9.09
N THR A 165 0.12 7.71 9.12
CA THR A 165 1.30 8.00 9.94
C THR A 165 1.10 9.26 10.80
N PHE A 166 1.72 9.29 11.97
CA PHE A 166 1.86 10.51 12.76
C PHE A 166 3.18 10.52 13.54
N ARG A 167 3.75 11.71 13.69
CA ARG A 167 4.99 11.94 14.44
C ARG A 167 4.64 12.11 15.92
N ASN A 168 5.16 11.26 16.80
CA ASN A 168 4.78 11.24 18.22
C ASN A 168 5.04 12.58 18.92
N ARG A 169 6.13 13.25 18.55
CA ARG A 169 6.54 14.55 19.11
C ARG A 169 5.97 15.77 18.37
N SER A 170 5.04 15.56 17.44
CA SER A 170 4.32 16.66 16.78
C SER A 170 3.10 17.10 17.60
N LEU A 171 2.60 18.31 17.33
CA LEU A 171 1.35 18.81 17.89
C LEU A 171 0.17 17.83 17.72
N ARG A 172 0.11 17.11 16.58
CA ARG A 172 -0.94 16.11 16.30
C ARG A 172 -0.76 14.82 17.11
N GLY A 173 0.48 14.38 17.29
CA GLY A 173 0.78 13.22 18.12
C GLY A 173 0.53 13.51 19.60
N MET A 174 0.99 14.66 20.08
CA MET A 174 0.72 15.13 21.43
C MET A 174 -0.77 15.32 21.69
N SER A 175 -1.54 15.88 20.75
CA SER A 175 -2.98 16.04 20.91
C SER A 175 -3.70 14.69 20.99
N PHE A 176 -3.25 13.67 20.25
CA PHE A 176 -3.78 12.31 20.36
C PHE A 176 -3.54 11.71 21.76
N TYR A 177 -2.31 11.76 22.28
CA TYR A 177 -2.00 11.26 23.62
C TYR A 177 -2.74 12.07 24.71
N LEU A 178 -2.83 13.40 24.56
CA LEU A 178 -3.54 14.27 25.49
C LEU A 178 -5.05 13.99 25.48
N MET A 179 -5.65 13.81 24.31
CA MET A 179 -7.05 13.42 24.17
C MET A 179 -7.31 12.09 24.87
N TRP A 180 -6.44 11.09 24.67
CA TRP A 180 -6.58 9.79 25.31
C TRP A 180 -6.43 9.86 26.84
N PHE A 181 -5.46 10.65 27.31
CA PHE A 181 -5.25 10.94 28.72
C PHE A 181 -6.48 11.61 29.34
N LEU A 182 -7.04 12.63 28.69
CA LEU A 182 -8.23 13.34 29.15
C LEU A 182 -9.46 12.42 29.18
N LEU A 183 -9.68 11.61 28.14
CA LEU A 183 -10.76 10.63 28.10
C LEU A 183 -10.67 9.63 29.26
N THR A 184 -9.46 9.15 29.56
CA THR A 184 -9.22 8.23 30.69
C THR A 184 -9.51 8.92 32.03
N LEU A 185 -9.11 10.19 32.18
CA LEU A 185 -9.37 10.98 33.38
C LEU A 185 -10.87 11.26 33.58
N ILE A 186 -11.58 11.63 32.52
CA ILE A 186 -13.04 11.83 32.54
C ILE A 186 -13.75 10.52 32.94
N ALA A 187 -13.33 9.38 32.37
CA ALA A 187 -13.90 8.08 32.72
C ALA A 187 -13.66 7.73 34.19
N LEU A 188 -12.46 7.99 34.72
CA LEU A 188 -12.14 7.78 36.13
C LEU A 188 -12.95 8.71 37.06
N ALA A 189 -13.08 9.99 36.71
CA ALA A 189 -13.88 10.95 37.45
C ALA A 189 -15.37 10.57 37.46
N GLY A 190 -15.90 10.15 36.31
CA GLY A 190 -17.27 9.65 36.21
C GLY A 190 -17.52 8.41 37.08
N LEU A 191 -16.57 7.47 37.10
CA LEU A 191 -16.63 6.29 37.98
C LEU A 191 -16.62 6.72 39.46
N LEU A 192 -15.75 7.65 39.85
CA LEU A 192 -15.70 8.18 41.21
C LEU A 192 -17.01 8.89 41.61
N ILE A 193 -17.58 9.70 40.73
CA ILE A 193 -18.86 10.38 40.97
C ILE A 193 -19.98 9.36 41.20
N ILE A 194 -20.01 8.28 40.41
CA ILE A 194 -21.00 7.21 40.59
C ILE A 194 -20.81 6.52 41.95
N ILE A 195 -19.57 6.18 42.32
CA ILE A 195 -19.27 5.54 43.61
C ILE A 195 -19.67 6.45 44.78
N VAL A 196 -19.27 7.73 44.75
CA VAL A 196 -19.62 8.71 45.78
C VAL A 196 -21.13 8.95 45.83
N GLY A 197 -21.79 9.05 44.67
CA GLY A 197 -23.23 9.26 44.59
C GLY A 197 -24.04 8.11 45.18
N VAL A 198 -23.58 6.87 45.03
CA VAL A 198 -24.15 5.72 45.74
C VAL A 198 -23.87 5.83 47.24
N ALA A 199 -22.62 6.06 47.63
CA ALA A 199 -22.21 6.15 49.04
C ALA A 199 -22.97 7.23 49.82
N LEU A 200 -23.29 8.38 49.21
CA LEU A 200 -24.02 9.47 49.86
C LEU A 200 -25.52 9.20 50.02
N LYS A 201 -26.11 8.28 49.24
CA LYS A 201 -27.55 7.98 49.28
C LYS A 201 -27.91 6.82 50.21
N THR A 202 -26.93 6.06 50.67
CA THR A 202 -27.17 4.72 51.24
C THR A 202 -26.29 4.47 52.44
N ASP A 203 -26.91 4.25 53.61
CA ASP A 203 -26.19 3.85 54.82
C ASP A 203 -25.72 2.38 54.76
N HIS A 204 -26.37 1.56 53.93
CA HIS A 204 -26.05 0.16 53.70
C HIS A 204 -26.03 -0.17 52.20
N LEU A 205 -25.01 -0.91 51.77
CA LEU A 205 -24.87 -1.36 50.39
C LEU A 205 -25.85 -2.51 50.10
N THR A 206 -26.86 -2.23 49.28
CA THR A 206 -27.83 -3.23 48.83
C THR A 206 -27.26 -4.01 47.63
N LEU A 207 -27.68 -5.27 47.45
CA LEU A 207 -27.24 -6.13 46.34
C LEU A 207 -27.47 -5.49 44.95
N TRP A 208 -28.58 -4.79 44.77
CA TRP A 208 -28.88 -4.04 43.53
C TRP A 208 -27.89 -2.90 43.25
N GLN A 209 -27.38 -2.24 44.30
CA GLN A 209 -26.40 -1.15 44.16
C GLN A 209 -25.03 -1.70 43.80
N LEU A 210 -24.67 -2.87 44.36
CA LEU A 210 -23.44 -3.58 43.96
C LEU A 210 -23.50 -3.98 42.48
N LEU A 211 -24.64 -4.50 42.01
CA LEU A 211 -24.84 -4.81 40.60
C LEU A 211 -24.73 -3.55 39.73
N TYR A 212 -25.37 -2.45 40.14
CA TYR A 212 -25.28 -1.16 39.44
C TYR A 212 -23.85 -0.62 39.34
N LEU A 213 -23.04 -0.76 40.39
CA LEU A 213 -21.62 -0.35 40.39
C LEU A 213 -20.72 -1.29 39.56
N SER A 214 -21.08 -2.57 39.46
CA SER A 214 -20.29 -3.56 38.71
C SER A 214 -20.26 -3.27 37.20
N ILE A 215 -21.33 -2.70 36.65
CA ILE A 215 -21.46 -2.40 35.22
C ILE A 215 -20.44 -1.34 34.75
N PRO A 216 -20.40 -0.11 35.32
CA PRO A 216 -19.42 0.89 34.91
C PRO A 216 -17.98 0.48 35.26
N MET A 217 -17.78 -0.25 36.35
CA MET A 217 -16.45 -0.76 36.71
C MET A 217 -15.96 -1.82 35.73
N GLY A 218 -16.84 -2.75 35.32
CA GLY A 218 -16.56 -3.74 34.27
C GLY A 218 -16.27 -3.06 32.93
N TYR A 219 -17.07 -2.07 32.54
CA TYR A 219 -16.83 -1.27 31.34
C TYR A 219 -15.47 -0.56 31.38
N PHE A 220 -15.16 0.14 32.48
CA PHE A 220 -13.88 0.81 32.66
C PHE A 220 -12.70 -0.17 32.56
N TYR A 221 -12.81 -1.33 33.21
CA TYR A 221 -11.81 -2.40 33.12
C TYR A 221 -11.59 -2.86 31.67
N LEU A 222 -12.66 -3.10 30.91
CA LEU A 222 -12.58 -3.53 29.51
C LEU A 222 -11.89 -2.45 28.64
N VAL A 223 -12.27 -1.18 28.79
CA VAL A 223 -11.63 -0.06 28.06
C VAL A 223 -10.14 0.03 28.39
N MET A 224 -9.79 -0.05 29.68
CA MET A 224 -8.39 -0.01 30.10
C MET A 224 -7.59 -1.19 29.56
N ARG A 225 -8.17 -2.40 29.58
CA ARG A 225 -7.49 -3.63 29.17
C ARG A 225 -7.28 -3.76 27.66
N TYR A 226 -8.27 -3.35 26.86
CA TYR A 226 -8.28 -3.57 25.40
C TYR A 226 -7.95 -2.34 24.58
N VAL A 227 -8.03 -1.14 25.14
CA VAL A 227 -7.76 0.09 24.40
C VAL A 227 -6.56 0.84 24.94
N THR A 228 -6.56 1.13 26.23
CA THR A 228 -5.52 1.98 26.85
C THR A 228 -4.20 1.24 27.01
N LEU A 229 -4.22 0.04 27.58
CA LEU A 229 -3.01 -0.73 27.87
C LEU A 229 -2.18 -1.09 26.62
N PRO A 230 -2.77 -1.49 25.47
CA PRO A 230 -2.00 -1.69 24.24
C PRO A 230 -1.25 -0.44 23.79
N LEU A 231 -1.88 0.75 23.88
CA LEU A 231 -1.24 2.01 23.50
C LEU A 231 -0.03 2.35 24.39
N PHE A 232 -0.13 2.09 25.71
CA PHE A 232 0.98 2.29 26.63
C PHE A 232 2.13 1.30 26.45
N ARG A 233 1.85 0.10 25.94
CA ARG A 233 2.86 -0.91 25.62
C ARG A 233 3.56 -0.66 24.28
N LEU A 234 2.98 0.17 23.41
CA LEU A 234 3.50 0.44 22.07
C LEU A 234 4.98 0.89 22.05
N PRO A 235 5.47 1.76 22.97
CA PRO A 235 6.88 2.15 22.99
C PRO A 235 7.85 1.01 23.30
N GLU A 236 7.43 0.02 24.08
CA GLU A 236 8.25 -1.13 24.49
C GLU A 236 8.27 -2.20 23.39
N TYR A 237 7.09 -2.63 22.93
CA TYR A 237 6.95 -3.70 21.94
C TYR A 237 7.29 -3.22 20.52
N ARG A 238 7.20 -1.90 20.26
CA ARG A 238 7.36 -1.19 18.97
C ARG A 238 6.46 -1.64 17.83
N ILE A 239 5.93 -2.85 17.85
CA ILE A 239 4.93 -3.33 16.91
C ILE A 239 3.83 -4.05 17.70
N LEU A 240 2.59 -3.67 17.43
CA LEU A 240 1.41 -4.26 18.04
C LEU A 240 0.31 -4.39 17.00
N LYS A 241 -0.66 -5.27 17.24
CA LYS A 241 -1.85 -5.32 16.38
C LYS A 241 -2.63 -4.02 16.50
N ALA A 242 -3.05 -3.46 15.37
CA ALA A 242 -3.87 -2.26 15.39
C ALA A 242 -5.24 -2.61 16.00
N PRO A 243 -5.70 -1.87 17.03
CA PRO A 243 -7.05 -2.05 17.54
C PRO A 243 -8.10 -1.79 16.45
N PRO A 244 -9.25 -2.48 16.49
CA PRO A 244 -10.30 -2.33 15.47
C PRO A 244 -10.82 -0.89 15.30
N TRP A 245 -10.76 -0.07 16.34
CA TRP A 245 -11.17 1.34 16.29
C TRP A 245 -10.18 2.26 15.55
N MET A 246 -8.98 1.80 15.16
CA MET A 246 -8.05 2.63 14.39
C MET A 246 -8.19 2.42 12.88
N ILE A 247 -8.65 1.24 12.48
CA ILE A 247 -8.81 0.84 11.09
C ILE A 247 -10.25 1.00 10.62
N ALA A 248 -10.45 1.18 9.31
CA ALA A 248 -11.78 1.14 8.74
C ALA A 248 -12.38 -0.27 8.87
N MET A 249 -13.70 -0.37 9.05
CA MET A 249 -14.42 -1.64 9.19
C MET A 249 -14.22 -2.62 8.01
N ASN A 250 -13.82 -2.11 6.84
CA ASN A 250 -13.57 -2.91 5.63
C ASN A 250 -12.10 -3.35 5.47
N GLN A 251 -11.24 -3.11 6.47
CA GLN A 251 -9.85 -3.56 6.47
C GLN A 251 -9.73 -4.76 7.41
N SER A 252 -9.20 -5.88 6.92
CA SER A 252 -9.15 -7.15 7.67
C SER A 252 -8.10 -7.17 8.80
N ALA A 253 -6.98 -6.48 8.60
CA ALA A 253 -5.86 -6.50 9.53
C ALA A 253 -4.87 -5.36 9.24
N ALA A 254 -4.43 -4.67 10.29
CA ALA A 254 -3.25 -3.81 10.26
C ALA A 254 -2.49 -3.92 11.58
N GLU A 255 -1.25 -3.48 11.56
CA GLU A 255 -0.36 -3.36 12.70
C GLU A 255 -0.05 -1.88 12.93
N ILE A 256 0.19 -1.53 14.19
CA ILE A 256 0.75 -0.23 14.56
C ILE A 256 2.22 -0.46 14.81
N GLU A 257 3.03 0.31 14.12
CA GLU A 257 4.46 0.24 14.20
C GLU A 257 5.06 1.58 14.58
N MET A 258 5.92 1.57 15.59
CA MET A 258 6.77 2.69 15.98
C MET A 258 8.18 2.48 15.43
N HIS A 259 8.57 3.36 14.51
CA HIS A 259 9.95 3.45 14.03
C HIS A 259 10.56 4.80 14.45
N ARG A 260 11.88 4.84 14.52
CA ARG A 260 12.63 6.06 14.85
C ARG A 260 13.24 6.62 13.59
N ASP A 261 12.86 7.84 13.28
CA ASP A 261 13.51 8.69 12.29
C ASP A 261 14.54 9.58 13.00
N GLU A 262 15.48 10.18 12.26
CA GLU A 262 16.70 10.84 12.80
C GLU A 262 16.43 11.78 13.99
N HIS A 263 15.28 12.47 13.97
CA HIS A 263 14.91 13.45 14.99
C HIS A 263 13.60 13.15 15.74
N SER A 264 12.92 12.03 15.44
CA SER A 264 11.61 11.76 16.03
C SER A 264 11.15 10.31 15.95
N GLN A 265 10.34 9.89 16.92
CA GLN A 265 9.56 8.67 16.79
C GLN A 265 8.34 8.91 15.90
N ILE A 266 8.15 8.04 14.92
CA ILE A 266 7.01 8.03 14.00
C ILE A 266 6.21 6.76 14.28
N THR A 267 4.91 6.93 14.46
CA THR A 267 3.96 5.82 14.54
C THR A 267 3.24 5.70 13.21
N SER A 268 3.35 4.55 12.58
CA SER A 268 2.75 4.23 11.28
C SER A 268 1.84 3.02 11.40
N LEU A 269 0.70 3.06 10.72
CA LEU A 269 -0.08 1.86 10.43
C LEU A 269 0.59 1.16 9.25
N THR A 270 0.95 -0.10 9.44
CA THR A 270 1.57 -0.94 8.42
C THR A 270 0.83 -2.27 8.37
N GLN A 271 0.96 -2.99 7.25
CA GLN A 271 0.45 -4.33 7.14
C GLN A 271 1.60 -5.25 6.71
N PHE A 272 1.84 -6.28 7.50
CA PHE A 272 2.83 -7.30 7.20
C PHE A 272 2.12 -8.53 6.63
N ILE A 273 2.48 -8.88 5.40
CA ILE A 273 1.89 -9.98 4.66
C ILE A 273 3.03 -10.89 4.19
N GLY A 274 2.84 -12.19 4.34
CA GLY A 274 3.72 -13.20 3.75
C GLY A 274 2.91 -14.17 2.90
N GLU A 275 3.59 -14.94 2.08
CA GLU A 275 3.01 -16.07 1.36
C GLU A 275 3.46 -17.37 2.04
N CYS A 276 2.53 -18.27 2.34
CA CYS A 276 2.85 -19.52 3.01
C CYS A 276 3.57 -20.46 2.03
N PRO A 277 4.80 -20.93 2.30
CA PRO A 277 5.52 -21.86 1.42
C PRO A 277 4.83 -23.22 1.27
N ILE A 278 3.95 -23.61 2.21
CA ILE A 278 3.31 -24.93 2.23
C ILE A 278 2.03 -24.97 1.37
N CYS A 279 1.27 -23.87 1.33
CA CYS A 279 -0.06 -23.85 0.72
C CYS A 279 -0.34 -22.60 -0.12
N SER A 280 0.65 -21.72 -0.31
CA SER A 280 0.56 -20.45 -1.05
C SER A 280 -0.51 -19.47 -0.55
N ALA A 281 -1.14 -19.76 0.59
CA ALA A 281 -2.12 -18.89 1.20
C ALA A 281 -1.47 -17.72 1.94
N GLN A 282 -2.26 -16.66 2.13
CA GLN A 282 -1.78 -15.45 2.77
C GLN A 282 -1.47 -15.69 4.26
N VAL A 283 -0.28 -15.29 4.70
CA VAL A 283 0.12 -15.25 6.11
C VAL A 283 0.00 -13.82 6.61
N THR A 284 -0.74 -13.65 7.71
CA THR A 284 -0.95 -12.34 8.36
C THR A 284 -0.50 -12.40 9.81
N LEU A 285 -0.05 -11.26 10.35
CA LEU A 285 0.37 -11.21 11.75
C LEU A 285 -0.83 -11.26 12.70
N ARG A 286 -0.71 -12.10 13.72
CA ARG A 286 -1.66 -12.23 14.83
C ARG A 286 -0.92 -12.30 16.16
N GLU A 287 -1.65 -12.06 17.25
CA GLU A 287 -1.12 -12.22 18.60
C GLU A 287 -0.71 -13.68 18.84
N GLY A 288 0.49 -13.86 19.42
CA GLY A 288 0.97 -15.15 19.86
C GLY A 288 0.10 -15.74 20.96
N TRP A 289 0.01 -17.07 21.01
CA TRP A 289 -0.59 -17.76 22.16
C TRP A 289 0.33 -17.76 23.38
N LYS A 290 -0.20 -18.14 24.55
CA LYS A 290 0.56 -18.19 25.81
C LYS A 290 1.81 -19.06 25.71
N ASP A 291 1.77 -20.11 24.89
CA ASP A 291 2.88 -21.05 24.68
C ASP A 291 3.96 -20.46 23.74
N GLN A 292 3.64 -19.36 23.06
CA GLN A 292 4.53 -18.67 22.14
C GLN A 292 5.18 -17.49 22.87
N ARG A 293 6.52 -17.47 22.94
CA ARG A 293 7.28 -16.37 23.59
C ARG A 293 7.22 -15.06 22.81
N LEU A 294 6.77 -15.09 21.56
CA LEU A 294 6.74 -13.94 20.65
C LEU A 294 5.38 -13.24 20.73
N PRO A 295 5.34 -11.90 20.84
CA PRO A 295 4.09 -11.15 20.93
C PRO A 295 3.27 -11.22 19.64
N LEU A 296 3.93 -11.30 18.49
CA LEU A 296 3.31 -11.44 17.18
C LEU A 296 3.90 -12.64 16.45
N VAL A 297 3.03 -13.38 15.76
CA VAL A 297 3.36 -14.53 14.92
C VAL A 297 2.61 -14.41 13.60
N GLY A 298 3.22 -14.88 12.51
CA GLY A 298 2.53 -15.03 11.23
C GLY A 298 1.65 -16.27 11.26
N ARG A 299 0.37 -16.12 10.92
CA ARG A 299 -0.56 -17.25 10.76
C ARG A 299 -1.14 -17.27 9.36
N CYS A 300 -1.10 -18.44 8.76
CA CYS A 300 -1.74 -18.72 7.48
C CYS A 300 -3.27 -18.57 7.59
N SER A 301 -3.91 -18.11 6.52
CA SER A 301 -5.37 -18.02 6.42
C SER A 301 -6.04 -19.39 6.30
N GLU A 302 -5.41 -20.33 5.58
CA GLU A 302 -5.97 -21.67 5.33
C GLU A 302 -5.74 -22.64 6.49
N SER A 303 -4.51 -22.69 7.03
CA SER A 303 -4.21 -23.48 8.24
C SER A 303 -3.61 -22.60 9.35
N PRO A 304 -4.45 -21.86 10.09
CA PRO A 304 -3.98 -20.95 11.15
C PRO A 304 -3.41 -21.67 12.37
N PHE A 305 -3.65 -22.98 12.51
CA PHE A 305 -3.23 -23.79 13.65
C PHE A 305 -1.89 -24.49 13.42
N ASP A 306 -1.61 -24.95 12.19
CA ASP A 306 -0.40 -25.71 11.88
C ASP A 306 0.65 -24.84 11.17
N HIS A 307 0.24 -23.92 10.29
CA HIS A 307 1.15 -23.04 9.56
C HIS A 307 1.36 -21.74 10.34
N VAL A 308 2.16 -21.83 11.40
CA VAL A 308 2.52 -20.69 12.24
C VAL A 308 4.00 -20.38 12.08
N TYR A 309 4.32 -19.12 11.81
CA TYR A 309 5.69 -18.66 11.59
C TYR A 309 6.08 -17.58 12.61
N SER A 310 7.34 -17.57 13.01
CA SER A 310 7.92 -16.43 13.74
C SER A 310 7.92 -15.19 12.84
N PHE A 311 8.10 -14.03 13.45
CA PHE A 311 8.17 -12.76 12.73
C PHE A 311 9.34 -11.95 13.25
N ASP A 312 10.32 -11.69 12.38
CA ASP A 312 11.34 -10.69 12.58
C ASP A 312 11.01 -9.44 11.76
N ARG A 313 10.85 -8.30 12.43
CA ARG A 313 10.51 -7.03 11.78
C ARG A 313 11.66 -6.43 10.98
N VAL A 314 12.91 -6.73 11.33
CA VAL A 314 14.10 -6.12 10.73
C VAL A 314 14.48 -6.90 9.50
N GLU A 315 14.59 -8.23 9.64
CA GLU A 315 14.91 -9.11 8.53
C GLU A 315 13.72 -9.34 7.59
N MET A 316 12.50 -9.07 8.05
CA MET A 316 11.26 -9.36 7.32
C MET A 316 11.15 -10.85 6.96
N THR A 317 11.67 -11.71 7.83
CA THR A 317 11.67 -13.16 7.68
C THR A 317 11.02 -13.83 8.89
N GLY A 318 10.68 -15.11 8.73
CA GLY A 318 10.11 -15.94 9.77
C GLY A 318 10.51 -17.40 9.60
N ARG A 319 10.47 -18.15 10.70
CA ARG A 319 10.66 -19.59 10.72
C ARG A 319 9.42 -20.30 11.23
N LEU A 320 9.14 -21.49 10.71
CA LEU A 320 8.01 -22.32 11.12
C LEU A 320 8.14 -22.67 12.60
N LEU A 321 7.13 -22.33 13.38
CA LEU A 321 7.01 -22.65 14.78
C LEU A 321 6.31 -24.00 14.89
N THR A 322 7.08 -25.06 15.08
CA THR A 322 6.55 -26.38 15.40
C THR A 322 5.89 -26.36 16.77
N ARG A 323 4.67 -26.92 16.85
CA ARG A 323 3.96 -27.11 18.12
C ARG A 323 4.82 -28.00 19.02
N ARG A 324 5.21 -27.52 20.19
CA ARG A 324 5.75 -28.34 21.29
C ARG A 324 4.65 -28.65 22.28
#